data_AF-A0A2V9ZZ75-F1
#
_entry.id   AF-A0A2V9ZZ75-F1
#
_cell.length_a   1.000
_cell.length_b   1.000
_cell.length_c   1.000
_cell.angle_alpha   90.00
_cell.angle_beta   90.00
_cell.angle_gamma   90.00
#
_symmetry.space_group_name_H-M   'P 1'
#
loop_
_entity.id
_entity.type
_entity.pdbx_description
1 polymer ?
#
loop_
_entity_poly.entity_id
_entity_poly.type
_entity_poly.pdbx_seq_one_letter_code
_entity_poly.pdbx_strand_id
1 'polypeptide(L)'
;MEDYILLRAGLLDERQYFKRLGEQITTLERHPAHLKQSAEESSLDAWLEKYPYYRSPEHSISYYNKGQLLGVMLDLTMREASHGAASLREVFQWMNQNYAKQGRLFADSAGVRQAAEAVSHADLGLFFQKYVVGTEEIPWDNFFSGVGVRVVKNQTTAGDPGFTAAQNFDAPAVVLTVKADSEAQRAGLMVGDAILELNGRATASDFGEQLQLIPRGTMLRVRIRRGREERSLRWRVGNKEEVEFVLQDVENITPQQKARRTAWLAGESQGEMRP
;
A
#
# COMPACT_ATOMS: atom_id res chain seq x y z
N MET A 1 -0.84 9.50 5.97
CA MET A 1 -0.70 10.63 6.94
C MET A 1 -0.44 10.13 8.35
N GLU A 2 -1.05 9.00 8.75
CA GLU A 2 -0.78 8.33 10.03
C GLU A 2 0.71 8.03 10.24
N ASP A 3 1.38 7.40 9.26
CA ASP A 3 2.82 7.07 9.38
C ASP A 3 3.71 8.30 9.57
N TYR A 4 3.31 9.46 9.04
CA TYR A 4 4.01 10.73 9.26
C TYR A 4 3.92 11.19 10.71
N ILE A 5 2.75 11.04 11.33
CA ILE A 5 2.54 11.42 12.73
C ILE A 5 3.32 10.47 13.64
N LEU A 6 3.31 9.17 13.33
CA LEU A 6 4.06 8.17 14.09
C LEU A 6 5.58 8.41 14.00
N LEU A 7 6.09 8.74 12.81
CA LEU A 7 7.49 9.13 12.62
C LEU A 7 7.84 10.37 13.45
N ARG A 8 7.02 11.42 13.39
CA ARG A 8 7.26 12.66 14.17
C ARG A 8 7.13 12.47 15.67
N ALA A 9 6.29 11.53 16.11
CA ALA A 9 6.16 11.17 17.52
C ALA A 9 7.33 10.28 18.01
N GLY A 10 8.28 9.91 17.15
CA GLY A 10 9.37 8.99 17.48
C GLY A 10 8.94 7.53 17.66
N LEU A 11 7.72 7.19 17.21
CA LEU A 11 7.18 5.82 17.25
C LEU A 11 7.58 4.99 16.04
N LEU A 12 8.08 5.65 14.99
CA LEU A 12 8.76 5.02 13.85
C LEU A 12 10.13 5.68 13.65
N ASP A 13 11.08 4.91 13.17
CA ASP A 13 12.29 5.43 12.55
C ASP A 13 12.15 5.59 11.02
N GLU A 14 13.12 6.23 10.37
CA GLU A 14 13.13 6.45 8.92
C GLU A 14 13.04 5.14 8.13
N ARG A 15 13.71 4.07 8.61
CA ARG A 15 13.73 2.77 7.93
C ARG A 15 12.34 2.12 7.98
N GLN A 16 11.68 2.16 9.13
CA GLN A 16 10.33 1.65 9.32
C GLN A 16 9.34 2.45 8.48
N TYR A 17 9.48 3.78 8.43
CA TYR A 17 8.66 4.63 7.58
C TYR A 17 8.83 4.28 6.09
N PHE A 18 10.06 4.14 5.58
CA PHE A 18 10.32 3.74 4.19
C PHE A 18 9.79 2.35 3.88
N LYS A 19 9.91 1.40 4.81
CA LYS A 19 9.32 0.06 4.67
C LYS A 19 7.81 0.16 4.48
N ARG A 20 7.11 0.88 5.37
CA ARG A 20 5.66 1.06 5.29
C ARG A 20 5.24 1.79 4.02
N LEU A 21 5.98 2.81 3.61
CA LEU A 21 5.70 3.53 2.37
C LEU A 21 5.88 2.62 1.14
N GLY A 22 6.90 1.75 1.13
CA GLY A 22 7.08 0.73 0.10
C GLY A 22 5.93 -0.29 0.07
N GLU A 23 5.43 -0.71 1.24
CA GLU A 23 4.24 -1.58 1.36
C GLU A 23 2.98 -0.90 0.80
N GLN A 24 2.81 0.41 1.03
CA GLN A 24 1.70 1.18 0.45
C GLN A 24 1.80 1.26 -1.08
N ILE A 25 2.99 1.53 -1.64
CA ILE A 25 3.21 1.51 -3.09
C ILE A 25 2.92 0.13 -3.65
N THR A 26 3.46 -0.92 -3.02
CA THR A 26 3.23 -2.32 -3.39
C THR A 26 1.74 -2.67 -3.41
N THR A 27 0.98 -2.19 -2.42
CA THR A 27 -0.46 -2.44 -2.33
C THR A 27 -1.18 -1.81 -3.52
N LEU A 28 -0.87 -0.56 -3.86
CA LEU A 28 -1.48 0.13 -5.00
C LEU A 28 -1.14 -0.58 -6.33
N GLU A 29 0.14 -0.85 -6.55
CA GLU A 29 0.68 -1.43 -7.79
C GLU A 29 0.20 -2.86 -8.05
N ARG A 30 -0.12 -3.61 -6.98
CA ARG A 30 -0.71 -4.96 -7.08
C ARG A 30 -2.18 -4.96 -7.53
N HIS A 31 -2.86 -3.81 -7.54
CA HIS A 31 -4.25 -3.69 -8.01
C HIS A 31 -4.27 -3.17 -9.45
N PRO A 32 -4.54 -3.99 -10.48
CA PRO A 32 -4.58 -3.51 -11.88
C PRO A 32 -5.56 -2.35 -12.13
N ALA A 33 -6.56 -2.19 -11.25
CA ALA A 33 -7.47 -1.06 -11.26
C ALA A 33 -6.78 0.31 -11.10
N HIS A 34 -5.54 0.41 -10.58
CA HIS A 34 -4.88 1.71 -10.39
C HIS A 34 -4.65 2.50 -11.68
N LEU A 35 -4.61 1.81 -12.83
CA LEU A 35 -4.52 2.38 -14.17
C LEU A 35 -5.89 2.73 -14.79
N LYS A 36 -6.98 2.37 -14.12
CA LYS A 36 -8.36 2.47 -14.65
C LYS A 36 -9.31 3.29 -13.78
N GLN A 37 -9.06 3.36 -12.47
CA GLN A 37 -9.85 4.13 -11.51
C GLN A 37 -8.98 5.17 -10.80
N SER A 38 -9.46 6.42 -10.77
CA SER A 38 -8.76 7.51 -10.10
C SER A 38 -9.03 7.52 -8.60
N ALA A 39 -8.26 8.32 -7.84
CA ALA A 39 -8.52 8.48 -6.41
C ALA A 39 -9.84 9.20 -6.15
N GLU A 40 -10.16 10.19 -7.01
CA GLU A 40 -11.43 10.92 -6.95
C GLU A 40 -12.62 10.03 -7.27
N GLU A 41 -12.54 9.22 -8.34
CA GLU A 41 -13.58 8.27 -8.71
C GLU A 41 -13.81 7.22 -7.61
N SER A 42 -12.73 6.62 -7.08
CA SER A 42 -12.81 5.67 -5.97
C SER A 42 -13.48 6.27 -4.72
N SER A 43 -13.23 7.55 -4.44
CA SER A 43 -13.86 8.28 -3.32
C SER A 43 -15.35 8.53 -3.56
N LEU A 44 -15.75 8.85 -4.79
CA LEU A 44 -17.16 8.99 -5.14
C LEU A 44 -17.85 7.63 -5.03
N ASP A 45 -17.26 6.58 -5.59
CA ASP A 45 -17.80 5.22 -5.59
C ASP A 45 -17.79 4.49 -4.24
N ALA A 46 -17.47 5.17 -3.12
CA ALA A 46 -17.38 4.56 -1.80
C ALA A 46 -18.64 3.77 -1.38
N TRP A 47 -19.83 4.13 -1.87
CA TRP A 47 -21.08 3.39 -1.61
C TRP A 47 -21.11 1.98 -2.24
N LEU A 48 -20.22 1.70 -3.21
CA LEU A 48 -20.08 0.40 -3.86
C LEU A 48 -19.20 -0.58 -3.06
N GLU A 49 -18.47 -0.12 -2.04
CA GLU A 49 -17.59 -0.98 -1.24
C GLU A 49 -18.32 -2.16 -0.58
N LYS A 50 -19.64 -2.05 -0.34
CA LYS A 50 -20.44 -3.16 0.19
C LYS A 50 -20.52 -4.37 -0.75
N TYR A 51 -20.16 -4.21 -2.02
CA TYR A 51 -20.20 -5.28 -3.02
C TYR A 51 -18.81 -5.94 -3.18
N PRO A 52 -18.69 -7.26 -2.98
CA PRO A 52 -17.42 -7.98 -3.13
C PRO A 52 -16.77 -7.82 -4.51
N TYR A 53 -17.58 -7.71 -5.56
CA TYR A 53 -17.10 -7.48 -6.93
C TYR A 53 -16.31 -6.18 -7.06
N TYR A 54 -16.84 -5.08 -6.48
CA TYR A 54 -16.17 -3.79 -6.48
C TYR A 54 -14.81 -3.89 -5.78
N ARG A 55 -14.77 -4.49 -4.59
CA ARG A 55 -13.55 -4.67 -3.78
C ARG A 55 -12.46 -5.55 -4.39
N SER A 56 -12.69 -6.17 -5.54
CA SER A 56 -11.66 -7.00 -6.18
C SER A 56 -10.54 -6.13 -6.76
N PRO A 57 -9.26 -6.59 -6.71
CA PRO A 57 -8.13 -5.80 -7.19
C PRO A 57 -8.19 -5.38 -8.66
N GLU A 58 -8.97 -6.10 -9.47
CA GLU A 58 -9.17 -5.83 -10.89
C GLU A 58 -10.17 -4.69 -11.17
N HIS A 59 -10.99 -4.34 -10.18
CA HIS A 59 -12.14 -3.44 -10.37
C HIS A 59 -12.07 -2.15 -9.56
N SER A 60 -11.43 -2.15 -8.39
CA SER A 60 -11.29 -0.92 -7.62
C SER A 60 -9.92 -0.77 -6.98
N ILE A 61 -9.59 0.47 -6.64
CA ILE A 61 -8.53 0.80 -5.69
C ILE A 61 -9.10 1.28 -4.36
N SER A 62 -8.25 1.41 -3.36
CA SER A 62 -8.58 2.14 -2.13
C SER A 62 -8.18 3.61 -2.25
N TYR A 63 -9.16 4.51 -2.13
CA TYR A 63 -8.89 5.96 -2.05
C TYR A 63 -8.08 6.33 -0.80
N TYR A 64 -8.11 5.52 0.28
CA TYR A 64 -7.22 5.71 1.43
C TYR A 64 -5.76 5.42 1.06
N ASN A 65 -5.49 4.29 0.41
CA ASN A 65 -4.13 3.90 0.02
C ASN A 65 -3.56 4.86 -1.04
N LYS A 66 -4.28 5.09 -2.15
CA LYS A 66 -3.83 6.05 -3.18
C LYS A 66 -3.79 7.47 -2.63
N GLY A 67 -4.78 7.89 -1.84
CA GLY A 67 -4.80 9.22 -1.22
C GLY A 67 -3.62 9.48 -0.27
N GLN A 68 -3.21 8.48 0.52
CA GLN A 68 -1.99 8.59 1.34
C GLN A 68 -0.74 8.81 0.48
N LEU A 69 -0.59 8.05 -0.61
CA LEU A 69 0.55 8.17 -1.53
C LEU A 69 0.54 9.53 -2.25
N LEU A 70 -0.63 9.98 -2.70
CA LEU A 70 -0.80 11.31 -3.31
C LEU A 70 -0.46 12.44 -2.33
N GLY A 71 -0.79 12.29 -1.05
CA GLY A 71 -0.39 13.25 -0.01
C GLY A 71 1.13 13.37 0.13
N VAL A 72 1.85 12.24 0.05
CA VAL A 72 3.33 12.23 0.06
C VAL A 72 3.88 12.91 -1.20
N MET A 73 3.36 12.55 -2.37
CA MET A 73 3.81 13.10 -3.65
C MET A 73 3.54 14.61 -3.74
N LEU A 74 2.37 15.07 -3.25
CA LEU A 74 2.02 16.49 -3.20
C LEU A 74 2.94 17.26 -2.26
N ASP A 75 3.26 16.71 -1.08
CA ASP A 75 4.21 17.33 -0.14
C ASP A 75 5.60 17.50 -0.80
N LEU A 76 6.12 16.45 -1.42
CA LEU A 76 7.41 16.50 -2.11
C LEU A 76 7.41 17.49 -3.29
N THR A 77 6.33 17.50 -4.09
CA THR A 77 6.17 18.43 -5.23
C THR A 77 6.15 19.88 -4.77
N MET A 78 5.37 20.20 -3.72
CA MET A 78 5.31 21.56 -3.16
C MET A 78 6.65 21.98 -2.56
N ARG A 79 7.32 21.09 -1.83
CA ARG A 79 8.65 21.36 -1.25
C ARG A 79 9.68 21.65 -2.34
N GLU A 80 9.65 20.92 -3.44
CA GLU A 80 10.56 21.19 -4.55
C GLU A 80 10.27 22.54 -5.21
N ALA A 81 9.00 22.80 -5.56
CA ALA A 81 8.60 24.03 -6.25
C ALA A 81 8.79 25.31 -5.41
N SER A 82 8.66 25.20 -4.09
CA SER A 82 8.81 26.31 -3.15
C SER A 82 10.18 26.39 -2.48
N HIS A 83 11.16 25.59 -2.93
CA HIS A 83 12.47 25.47 -2.30
C HIS A 83 12.40 25.20 -0.77
N GLY A 84 11.44 24.37 -0.35
CA GLY A 84 11.24 23.95 1.02
C GLY A 84 10.39 24.90 1.87
N ALA A 85 9.87 26.00 1.30
CA ALA A 85 9.06 26.97 2.03
C ALA A 85 7.63 26.47 2.33
N ALA A 86 7.11 25.51 1.55
CA ALA A 86 5.78 24.94 1.74
C ALA A 86 5.83 23.43 1.96
N SER A 87 4.89 22.94 2.77
CA SER A 87 4.63 21.52 2.99
C SER A 87 3.13 21.26 3.19
N LEU A 88 2.78 19.98 3.32
CA LEU A 88 1.40 19.58 3.62
C LEU A 88 0.88 20.15 4.96
N ARG A 89 1.78 20.51 5.89
CA ARG A 89 1.41 21.21 7.13
C ARG A 89 0.78 22.57 6.83
N GLU A 90 1.43 23.37 5.98
CA GLU A 90 0.95 24.70 5.58
C GLU A 90 -0.37 24.58 4.83
N VAL A 91 -0.56 23.55 4.00
CA VAL A 91 -1.84 23.26 3.34
C VAL A 91 -2.96 23.06 4.36
N PHE A 92 -2.77 22.20 5.36
CA PHE A 92 -3.82 21.97 6.37
C PHE A 92 -4.09 23.20 7.24
N GLN A 93 -3.06 23.97 7.59
CA GLN A 93 -3.22 25.22 8.31
C GLN A 93 -4.02 26.24 7.49
N TRP A 94 -3.67 26.39 6.20
CA TRP A 94 -4.37 27.27 5.28
C TRP A 94 -5.83 26.86 5.12
N MET A 95 -6.10 25.57 4.90
CA MET A 95 -7.47 25.06 4.78
C MET A 95 -8.28 25.28 6.07
N ASN A 96 -7.69 25.00 7.24
CA ASN A 96 -8.35 25.23 8.52
C ASN A 96 -8.71 26.71 8.72
N GLN A 97 -7.78 27.61 8.39
CA GLN A 97 -7.97 29.05 8.58
C GLN A 97 -9.00 29.66 7.61
N ASN A 98 -9.03 29.19 6.37
CA ASN A 98 -9.86 29.75 5.29
C ASN A 98 -11.21 29.04 5.12
N TYR A 99 -11.34 27.80 5.58
CA TYR A 99 -12.57 27.02 5.51
C TYR A 99 -13.16 26.74 6.89
N ALA A 100 -12.56 25.83 7.67
CA ALA A 100 -13.16 25.31 8.89
C ALA A 100 -13.44 26.40 9.94
N LYS A 101 -12.47 27.26 10.24
CA LYS A 101 -12.66 28.39 11.19
C LYS A 101 -13.66 29.44 10.70
N GLN A 102 -13.91 29.49 9.39
CA GLN A 102 -14.90 30.38 8.78
C GLN A 102 -16.28 29.72 8.68
N GLY A 103 -16.44 28.47 9.12
CA GLY A 103 -17.67 27.70 8.93
C GLY A 103 -18.00 27.42 7.45
N ARG A 104 -16.99 27.42 6.58
CA ARG A 104 -17.13 27.20 5.14
C ARG A 104 -16.68 25.80 4.75
N LEU A 105 -17.37 25.21 3.78
CA LEU A 105 -16.92 24.01 3.10
C LEU A 105 -15.89 24.39 2.02
N PHE A 106 -15.02 23.44 1.67
CA PHE A 106 -14.16 23.54 0.50
C PHE A 106 -14.73 22.70 -0.64
N ALA A 107 -14.41 23.06 -1.88
CA ALA A 107 -14.91 22.35 -3.06
C ALA A 107 -13.99 21.18 -3.41
N ASP A 108 -14.35 19.96 -3.01
CA ASP A 108 -13.70 18.68 -3.36
C ASP A 108 -12.16 18.77 -3.53
N SER A 109 -11.61 18.15 -4.58
CA SER A 109 -10.18 18.17 -4.89
C SER A 109 -9.67 19.58 -5.27
N ALA A 110 -10.54 20.44 -5.81
CA ALA A 110 -10.20 21.81 -6.19
C ALA A 110 -9.82 22.70 -4.98
N GLY A 111 -10.45 22.48 -3.82
CA GLY A 111 -10.15 23.20 -2.58
C GLY A 111 -8.79 22.82 -2.01
N VAL A 112 -8.40 21.55 -2.13
CA VAL A 112 -7.06 21.07 -1.76
C VAL A 112 -6.01 21.65 -2.71
N ARG A 113 -6.28 21.64 -4.02
CA ARG A 113 -5.41 22.27 -5.01
C ARG A 113 -5.21 23.75 -4.71
N GLN A 114 -6.29 24.49 -4.48
CA GLN A 114 -6.22 25.92 -4.16
C GLN A 114 -5.34 26.18 -2.94
N ALA A 115 -5.50 25.40 -1.87
CA ALA A 115 -4.68 25.53 -0.67
C ALA A 115 -3.20 25.25 -0.96
N ALA A 116 -2.90 24.19 -1.71
CA ALA A 116 -1.56 23.81 -2.11
C ALA A 116 -0.87 24.88 -2.96
N GLU A 117 -1.55 25.42 -3.97
CA GLU A 117 -1.03 26.49 -4.83
C GLU A 117 -0.88 27.81 -4.06
N ALA A 118 -1.78 28.10 -3.10
CA ALA A 118 -1.71 29.30 -2.28
C ALA A 118 -0.49 29.33 -1.36
N VAL A 119 -0.08 28.18 -0.80
CA VAL A 119 1.09 28.12 0.11
C VAL A 119 2.40 27.88 -0.63
N SER A 120 2.39 27.17 -1.75
CA SER A 120 3.60 26.86 -2.52
C SER A 120 3.93 27.88 -3.60
N HIS A 121 2.96 28.73 -3.98
CA HIS A 121 3.06 29.66 -5.10
C HIS A 121 3.40 28.99 -6.45
N ALA A 122 3.08 27.70 -6.59
CA ALA A 122 3.30 26.91 -7.80
C ALA A 122 1.97 26.52 -8.45
N ASP A 123 1.96 26.33 -9.78
CA ASP A 123 0.83 25.70 -10.49
C ASP A 123 0.93 24.18 -10.33
N LEU A 124 -0.10 23.58 -9.72
CA LEU A 124 -0.18 22.15 -9.46
C LEU A 124 -1.26 21.48 -10.30
N GLY A 125 -1.83 22.18 -11.29
CA GLY A 125 -2.93 21.67 -12.11
C GLY A 125 -2.62 20.35 -12.79
N LEU A 126 -1.42 20.22 -13.36
CA LEU A 126 -0.99 18.96 -14.00
C LEU A 126 -0.87 17.81 -12.99
N PHE A 127 -0.43 18.08 -11.76
CA PHE A 127 -0.37 17.05 -10.72
C PHE A 127 -1.78 16.50 -10.40
N PHE A 128 -2.74 17.38 -10.15
CA PHE A 128 -4.11 16.99 -9.83
C PHE A 128 -4.79 16.31 -11.02
N GLN A 129 -4.59 16.83 -12.24
CA GLN A 129 -5.15 16.24 -13.45
C GLN A 129 -4.65 14.82 -13.68
N LYS A 130 -3.34 14.58 -13.52
CA LYS A 130 -2.75 13.27 -13.82
C LYS A 130 -3.04 12.22 -12.76
N TYR A 131 -2.95 12.59 -11.48
CA TYR A 131 -2.86 11.60 -10.40
C TYR A 131 -4.05 11.58 -9.44
N VAL A 132 -4.80 12.68 -9.33
CA VAL A 132 -6.01 12.76 -8.47
C VAL A 132 -7.25 12.40 -9.28
N VAL A 133 -7.47 13.13 -10.38
CA VAL A 133 -8.60 12.93 -11.31
C VAL A 133 -8.28 11.85 -12.35
N GLY A 134 -7.03 11.80 -12.80
CA GLY A 134 -6.54 10.85 -13.78
C GLY A 134 -6.01 9.54 -13.19
N THR A 135 -5.58 8.67 -14.10
CA THR A 135 -5.04 7.34 -13.82
C THR A 135 -3.65 7.13 -14.43
N GLU A 136 -2.94 8.22 -14.70
CA GLU A 136 -1.59 8.14 -15.25
C GLU A 136 -0.69 7.37 -14.28
N GLU A 137 0.13 6.46 -14.84
CA GLU A 137 1.07 5.67 -14.06
C GLU A 137 2.04 6.60 -13.33
N ILE A 138 2.30 6.31 -12.05
CA ILE A 138 3.06 7.21 -11.20
C ILE A 138 4.56 6.94 -11.39
N PRO A 139 5.35 7.90 -11.89
CA PRO A 139 6.79 7.75 -11.99
C PRO A 139 7.43 7.96 -10.61
N TRP A 140 7.33 6.97 -9.72
CA TRP A 140 7.70 7.09 -8.30
C TRP A 140 9.08 7.73 -8.08
N ASP A 141 10.10 7.29 -8.81
CA ASP A 141 11.47 7.80 -8.70
C ASP A 141 11.56 9.32 -8.88
N ASN A 142 10.74 9.90 -9.78
CA ASN A 142 10.76 11.34 -10.03
C ASN A 142 10.39 12.13 -8.77
N PHE A 143 9.41 11.65 -8.00
CA PHE A 143 8.96 12.31 -6.77
C PHE A 143 9.96 12.16 -5.62
N PHE A 144 10.65 11.03 -5.53
CA PHE A 144 11.54 10.71 -4.41
C PHE A 144 13.01 11.11 -4.63
N SER A 145 13.44 11.30 -5.88
CA SER A 145 14.84 11.63 -6.22
C SER A 145 15.33 12.93 -5.56
N GLY A 146 14.45 13.92 -5.39
CA GLY A 146 14.76 15.20 -4.75
C GLY A 146 15.16 15.08 -3.27
N VAL A 147 14.78 13.99 -2.60
CA VAL A 147 15.16 13.63 -1.22
C VAL A 147 16.16 12.47 -1.16
N GLY A 148 16.79 12.15 -2.29
CA GLY A 148 17.82 11.12 -2.39
C GLY A 148 17.31 9.70 -2.23
N VAL A 149 16.03 9.46 -2.54
CA VAL A 149 15.40 8.14 -2.46
C VAL A 149 15.00 7.69 -3.87
N ARG A 150 15.13 6.39 -4.15
CA ARG A 150 14.56 5.72 -5.32
C ARG A 150 13.64 4.59 -4.88
N VAL A 151 12.67 4.26 -5.72
CA VAL A 151 11.72 3.17 -5.53
C VAL A 151 12.11 2.02 -6.43
N VAL A 152 12.60 0.95 -5.82
CA VAL A 152 13.05 -0.25 -6.54
C VAL A 152 11.92 -1.26 -6.58
N LYS A 153 11.53 -1.66 -7.80
CA LYS A 153 10.64 -2.80 -8.04
C LYS A 153 11.45 -4.09 -7.92
N ASN A 154 11.27 -4.81 -6.83
CA ASN A 154 11.80 -6.15 -6.63
C ASN A 154 10.78 -7.17 -7.10
N GLN A 155 11.22 -8.11 -7.92
CA GLN A 155 10.43 -9.27 -8.32
C GLN A 155 11.06 -10.52 -7.72
N THR A 156 10.27 -11.26 -6.97
CA THR A 156 10.69 -12.50 -6.34
C THR A 156 9.70 -13.61 -6.70
N THR A 157 10.19 -14.83 -6.86
CA THR A 157 9.31 -15.99 -7.03
C THR A 157 9.10 -16.66 -5.67
N ALA A 158 7.89 -16.58 -5.13
CA ALA A 158 7.50 -17.22 -3.88
C ALA A 158 6.80 -18.57 -4.11
N GLY A 159 6.59 -19.34 -3.03
CA GLY A 159 5.80 -20.57 -3.08
C GLY A 159 4.31 -20.26 -3.24
N ASP A 160 3.66 -20.90 -4.21
CA ASP A 160 2.20 -20.85 -4.37
C ASP A 160 1.60 -22.19 -3.90
N PRO A 161 0.97 -22.26 -2.71
CA PRO A 161 0.33 -23.48 -2.25
C PRO A 161 -0.91 -23.84 -3.09
N GLY A 162 -1.43 -22.93 -3.92
CA GLY A 162 -2.55 -23.18 -4.83
C GLY A 162 -3.93 -23.01 -4.20
N PHE A 163 -4.03 -22.46 -2.99
CA PHE A 163 -5.29 -22.22 -2.29
C PHE A 163 -5.18 -21.06 -1.29
N THR A 164 -6.32 -20.52 -0.86
CA THR A 164 -6.40 -19.64 0.31
C THR A 164 -7.25 -20.28 1.38
N ALA A 165 -6.94 -19.99 2.64
CA ALA A 165 -7.71 -20.45 3.78
C ALA A 165 -7.72 -19.38 4.86
N ALA A 166 -8.81 -19.33 5.63
CA ALA A 166 -8.93 -18.45 6.78
C ALA A 166 -9.18 -19.27 8.04
N GLN A 167 -8.59 -18.82 9.14
CA GLN A 167 -8.81 -19.40 10.44
C GLN A 167 -9.65 -18.44 11.29
N ASN A 168 -10.69 -18.98 11.91
CA ASN A 168 -11.51 -18.24 12.86
C ASN A 168 -11.18 -18.72 14.27
N PHE A 169 -10.52 -17.87 15.06
CA PHE A 169 -10.14 -18.18 16.45
C PHE A 169 -9.42 -19.53 16.56
N ASP A 170 -9.84 -20.39 17.48
CA ASP A 170 -9.26 -21.70 17.75
C ASP A 170 -9.79 -22.82 16.82
N ALA A 171 -10.63 -22.48 15.84
CA ALA A 171 -11.10 -23.45 14.87
C ALA A 171 -10.00 -23.80 13.86
N PRO A 172 -10.02 -25.00 13.25
CA PRO A 172 -9.16 -25.32 12.12
C PRO A 172 -9.36 -24.32 10.97
N ALA A 173 -8.29 -24.01 10.23
CA ALA A 173 -8.39 -23.13 9.06
C ALA A 173 -9.29 -23.78 7.99
N VAL A 174 -10.11 -22.99 7.31
CA VAL A 174 -11.04 -23.47 6.28
C VAL A 174 -10.61 -22.93 4.92
N VAL A 175 -10.53 -23.82 3.93
CA VAL A 175 -10.20 -23.45 2.55
C VAL A 175 -11.31 -22.56 1.97
N LEU A 176 -10.93 -21.36 1.55
CA LEU A 176 -11.83 -20.37 0.96
C LEU A 176 -11.84 -20.45 -0.57
N THR A 177 -10.65 -20.61 -1.16
CA THR A 177 -10.50 -20.74 -2.61
C THR A 177 -9.46 -21.78 -2.94
N VAL A 178 -9.64 -22.47 -4.07
CA VAL A 178 -8.63 -23.33 -4.67
C VAL A 178 -8.39 -22.80 -6.08
N LYS A 179 -7.13 -22.52 -6.41
CA LYS A 179 -6.75 -21.99 -7.71
C LYS A 179 -7.00 -23.04 -8.79
N ALA A 180 -7.71 -22.65 -9.85
CA ALA A 180 -7.93 -23.51 -11.00
C ALA A 180 -6.60 -23.96 -11.62
N ASP A 181 -6.53 -25.21 -12.07
CA ASP A 181 -5.38 -25.87 -12.67
C ASP A 181 -4.13 -25.92 -11.77
N SER A 182 -4.29 -25.72 -10.47
CA SER A 182 -3.20 -25.83 -9.49
C SER A 182 -2.95 -27.28 -9.07
N GLU A 183 -1.74 -27.52 -8.56
CA GLU A 183 -1.38 -28.81 -7.94
C GLU A 183 -2.26 -29.13 -6.72
N ALA A 184 -2.74 -28.11 -5.99
CA ALA A 184 -3.69 -28.30 -4.88
C ALA A 184 -5.04 -28.84 -5.39
N GLN A 185 -5.57 -28.28 -6.48
CA GLN A 185 -6.80 -28.77 -7.10
C GLN A 185 -6.62 -30.20 -7.61
N ARG A 186 -5.51 -30.49 -8.29
CA ARG A 186 -5.17 -31.84 -8.78
C ARG A 186 -5.02 -32.86 -7.65
N ALA A 187 -4.50 -32.44 -6.50
CA ALA A 187 -4.43 -33.26 -5.30
C ALA A 187 -5.79 -33.47 -4.61
N GLY A 188 -6.85 -32.80 -5.08
CA GLY A 188 -8.21 -33.00 -4.62
C GLY A 188 -8.62 -32.12 -3.44
N LEU A 189 -7.88 -31.04 -3.15
CA LEU A 189 -8.29 -30.02 -2.18
C LEU A 189 -9.54 -29.28 -2.69
N MET A 190 -10.50 -29.03 -1.80
CA MET A 190 -11.76 -28.37 -2.14
C MET A 190 -12.05 -27.20 -1.20
N VAL A 191 -12.80 -26.23 -1.71
CA VAL A 191 -13.38 -25.15 -0.89
C VAL A 191 -14.25 -25.76 0.21
N GLY A 192 -14.10 -25.27 1.44
CA GLY A 192 -14.78 -25.77 2.63
C GLY A 192 -14.05 -26.90 3.36
N ASP A 193 -12.93 -27.42 2.84
CA ASP A 193 -12.10 -28.37 3.59
C ASP A 193 -11.51 -27.68 4.84
N ALA A 194 -11.65 -28.34 6.00
CA ALA A 194 -11.03 -27.88 7.24
C ALA A 194 -9.61 -28.46 7.35
N ILE A 195 -8.60 -27.61 7.37
CA ILE A 195 -7.19 -27.99 7.47
C ILE A 195 -6.86 -28.24 8.94
N LEU A 196 -6.57 -29.50 9.26
CA LEU A 196 -6.22 -29.94 10.62
C LEU A 196 -4.71 -29.85 10.87
N GLU A 197 -3.91 -30.19 9.86
CA GLU A 197 -2.44 -30.12 9.92
C GLU A 197 -1.83 -29.64 8.61
N LEU A 198 -0.71 -28.93 8.74
CA LEU A 198 0.16 -28.52 7.67
C LEU A 198 1.59 -28.99 7.97
N ASN A 199 2.16 -29.79 7.06
CA ASN A 199 3.48 -30.43 7.21
C ASN A 199 3.66 -31.18 8.54
N GLY A 200 2.60 -31.83 9.03
CA GLY A 200 2.60 -32.61 10.28
C GLY A 200 2.50 -31.78 11.55
N ARG A 201 2.26 -30.46 11.44
CA ARG A 201 1.96 -29.58 12.57
C ARG A 201 0.49 -29.23 12.56
N ALA A 202 -0.16 -29.29 13.72
CA ALA A 202 -1.54 -28.86 13.86
C ALA A 202 -1.67 -27.38 13.50
N THR A 203 -2.78 -27.00 12.87
CA THR A 203 -3.05 -25.58 12.59
C THR A 203 -3.25 -24.84 13.90
N ALA A 204 -2.49 -23.77 14.11
CA ALA A 204 -2.62 -22.84 15.22
C ALA A 204 -2.80 -21.42 14.68
N SER A 205 -2.89 -20.43 15.57
CA SER A 205 -3.13 -19.02 15.21
C SER A 205 -2.13 -18.43 14.21
N ASP A 206 -0.95 -19.04 14.04
CA ASP A 206 0.09 -18.67 13.09
C ASP A 206 -0.07 -19.33 11.69
N PHE A 207 -1.17 -20.05 11.44
CA PHE A 207 -1.38 -20.80 10.20
C PHE A 207 -1.20 -19.96 8.93
N GLY A 208 -1.72 -18.73 8.92
CA GLY A 208 -1.60 -17.83 7.77
C GLY A 208 -0.15 -17.46 7.45
N GLU A 209 0.65 -17.17 8.48
CA GLU A 209 2.08 -16.88 8.34
C GLU A 209 2.83 -18.13 7.86
N GLN A 210 2.55 -19.29 8.46
CA GLN A 210 3.16 -20.56 8.05
C GLN A 210 2.89 -20.87 6.58
N LEU A 211 1.67 -20.63 6.10
CA LEU A 211 1.28 -20.87 4.71
C LEU A 211 2.07 -19.99 3.73
N GLN A 212 2.33 -18.72 4.10
CA GLN A 212 3.12 -17.79 3.28
C GLN A 212 4.61 -18.14 3.24
N LEU A 213 5.14 -18.75 4.30
CA LEU A 213 6.55 -19.12 4.42
C LEU A 213 6.91 -20.44 3.72
N ILE A 214 5.95 -21.13 3.09
CA ILE A 214 6.22 -22.41 2.44
C ILE A 214 7.07 -22.19 1.17
N PRO A 215 8.27 -22.77 1.08
CA PRO A 215 9.11 -22.57 -0.08
C PRO A 215 8.55 -23.25 -1.33
N ARG A 216 8.73 -22.60 -2.48
CA ARG A 216 8.41 -23.15 -3.79
C ARG A 216 9.08 -24.51 -4.04
N GLY A 217 8.40 -25.38 -4.78
CA GLY A 217 8.93 -26.68 -5.17
C GLY A 217 9.04 -27.73 -4.05
N THR A 218 8.70 -27.39 -2.80
CA THR A 218 8.65 -28.33 -1.68
C THR A 218 7.38 -29.19 -1.74
N MET A 219 7.38 -30.33 -1.06
CA MET A 219 6.20 -31.20 -0.95
C MET A 219 5.37 -30.77 0.25
N LEU A 220 4.23 -30.13 0.00
CA LEU A 220 3.27 -29.76 1.02
C LEU A 220 2.42 -30.97 1.39
N ARG A 221 2.31 -31.26 2.69
CA ARG A 221 1.42 -32.30 3.21
C ARG A 221 0.34 -31.63 4.05
N VAL A 222 -0.91 -31.92 3.74
CA VAL A 222 -2.06 -31.32 4.43
C VAL A 222 -2.99 -32.43 4.90
N ARG A 223 -3.29 -32.45 6.19
CA ARG A 223 -4.37 -33.28 6.72
C ARG A 223 -5.62 -32.42 6.79
N ILE A 224 -6.66 -32.83 6.09
CA ILE A 224 -7.93 -32.11 6.02
C ILE A 224 -9.05 -32.94 6.61
N ARG A 225 -10.15 -32.28 6.96
CA ARG A 225 -11.44 -32.87 7.24
C ARG A 225 -12.48 -32.34 6.26
N ARG A 226 -13.16 -33.27 5.58
CA ARG A 226 -14.28 -33.00 4.67
C ARG A 226 -15.52 -33.70 5.20
N GLY A 227 -16.48 -32.91 5.70
CA GLY A 227 -17.60 -33.47 6.46
C GLY A 227 -17.11 -34.20 7.72
N ARG A 228 -17.29 -35.53 7.75
CA ARG A 228 -16.85 -36.40 8.87
C ARG A 228 -15.57 -37.18 8.57
N GLU A 229 -15.07 -37.12 7.35
CA GLU A 229 -13.88 -37.88 6.93
C GLU A 229 -12.62 -37.04 7.04
N GLU A 230 -11.55 -37.65 7.52
CA GLU A 230 -10.21 -37.08 7.43
C GLU A 230 -9.46 -37.64 6.23
N ARG A 231 -8.70 -36.78 5.54
CA ARG A 231 -7.92 -37.16 4.36
C ARG A 231 -6.54 -36.51 4.44
N SER A 232 -5.53 -37.25 3.97
CA SER A 232 -4.17 -36.74 3.83
C SER A 232 -3.90 -36.46 2.36
N LEU A 233 -3.70 -35.19 2.04
CA LEU A 233 -3.36 -34.71 0.71
C LEU A 233 -1.88 -34.31 0.67
N ARG A 234 -1.26 -34.44 -0.50
CA ARG A 234 0.09 -33.96 -0.73
C ARG A 234 0.29 -33.51 -2.15
N TRP A 235 1.04 -32.43 -2.34
CA TRP A 235 1.40 -31.94 -3.66
C TRP A 235 2.67 -31.10 -3.62
N ARG A 236 3.24 -30.86 -4.80
CA ARG A 236 4.40 -29.98 -4.93
C ARG A 236 3.93 -28.53 -5.01
N VAL A 237 4.49 -27.67 -4.16
CA VAL A 237 4.16 -26.24 -4.11
C VAL A 237 4.62 -25.57 -5.40
N GLY A 238 3.71 -24.82 -6.02
CA GLY A 238 3.96 -24.10 -7.26
C GLY A 238 4.76 -22.82 -7.05
N ASN A 239 4.77 -22.00 -8.10
CA ASN A 239 5.43 -20.71 -8.10
C ASN A 239 4.37 -19.61 -8.24
N LYS A 240 4.57 -18.50 -7.52
CA LYS A 240 3.92 -17.23 -7.81
C LYS A 240 4.98 -16.14 -7.90
N GLU A 241 4.80 -15.23 -8.84
CA GLU A 241 5.58 -14.01 -8.89
C GLU A 241 5.01 -13.03 -7.86
N GLU A 242 5.88 -12.51 -7.00
CA GLU A 242 5.58 -11.44 -6.08
C GLU A 242 6.36 -10.20 -6.49
N VAL A 243 5.63 -9.09 -6.58
CA VAL A 243 6.21 -7.78 -6.83
C VAL A 243 6.14 -7.00 -5.54
N GLU A 244 7.26 -6.40 -5.15
CA GLU A 244 7.37 -5.47 -4.03
C GLU A 244 8.12 -4.22 -4.47
N PHE A 245 7.71 -3.08 -3.94
CA PHE A 245 8.35 -1.80 -4.15
C PHE A 245 9.03 -1.38 -2.86
N VAL A 246 10.33 -1.09 -2.94
CA VAL A 246 11.16 -0.77 -1.77
C VAL A 246 11.81 0.59 -1.98
N LEU A 247 11.66 1.47 -0.99
CA LEU A 247 12.37 2.74 -0.96
C LEU A 247 13.81 2.50 -0.50
N GLN A 248 14.77 2.98 -1.29
CA GLN A 248 16.20 2.84 -1.04
C GLN A 248 16.91 4.17 -1.30
N ASP A 249 18.06 4.37 -0.67
CA ASP A 249 18.93 5.49 -1.00
C ASP A 249 19.39 5.40 -2.47
N VAL A 250 19.51 6.57 -3.10
CA VAL A 250 20.29 6.70 -4.33
C VAL A 250 21.77 6.44 -4.01
N GLU A 251 22.53 5.93 -4.98
CA GLU A 251 23.93 5.50 -4.76
C GLU A 251 24.82 6.61 -4.16
N ASN A 252 24.65 7.84 -4.62
CA ASN A 252 25.43 9.00 -4.20
C ASN A 252 24.52 10.11 -3.68
N ILE A 253 24.02 9.94 -2.45
CA ILE A 253 23.16 10.94 -1.83
C ILE A 253 23.93 12.23 -1.50
N THR A 254 23.45 13.35 -2.05
CA THR A 254 24.06 14.67 -1.84
C THR A 254 23.69 15.27 -0.47
N PRO A 255 24.49 16.21 0.08
CA PRO A 255 24.12 16.94 1.30
C PRO A 255 22.77 17.67 1.17
N GLN A 256 22.47 18.22 -0.01
CA GLN A 256 21.19 18.87 -0.27
C GLN A 256 20.01 17.89 -0.20
N GLN A 257 20.14 16.70 -0.78
CA GLN A 257 19.12 15.65 -0.69
C GLN A 257 18.92 15.19 0.75
N LYS A 258 19.99 15.04 1.54
CA LYS A 258 19.89 14.74 2.98
C LYS A 258 19.11 15.81 3.72
N ALA A 259 19.44 17.08 3.52
CA ALA A 259 18.75 18.20 4.17
C ALA A 259 17.27 18.27 3.78
N ARG A 260 16.94 18.05 2.50
CA ARG A 260 15.55 17.97 2.01
C ARG A 260 14.81 16.80 2.64
N ARG A 261 15.45 15.63 2.76
CA ARG A 261 14.88 14.46 3.41
C ARG A 261 14.60 14.72 4.89
N THR A 262 15.55 15.28 5.63
CA THR A 262 15.36 15.62 7.04
C THR A 262 14.17 16.56 7.23
N ALA A 263 14.07 17.62 6.42
CA ALA A 263 12.94 18.56 6.48
C ALA A 263 11.60 17.90 6.11
N TRP A 264 11.61 17.01 5.12
CA TRP A 264 10.45 16.23 4.72
C TRP A 264 9.95 15.31 5.84
N LEU A 265 10.83 14.56 6.48
CA LEU A 265 10.49 13.60 7.54
C LEU A 265 10.12 14.29 8.87
N ALA A 266 10.77 15.40 9.23
CA ALA A 266 10.33 16.27 10.32
C ALA A 266 8.98 16.95 10.00
N GLY A 267 8.73 17.14 8.71
CA GLY A 267 7.49 17.66 8.19
C GLY A 267 7.28 19.14 8.51
N GLU A 268 8.38 19.87 8.53
CA GLU A 268 8.50 21.31 8.70
C GLU A 268 8.83 21.94 7.34
N SER A 269 8.46 23.21 7.15
CA SER A 269 9.10 24.02 6.11
C SER A 269 10.55 24.28 6.52
N GLN A 270 11.47 24.40 5.57
CA GLN A 270 12.89 24.64 5.87
C GLN A 270 13.13 26.01 6.54
N GLY A 271 12.16 26.92 6.49
CA GLY A 271 12.20 28.21 7.18
C GLY A 271 11.91 28.14 8.69
N GLU A 272 11.38 27.03 9.19
CA GLU A 272 10.97 26.87 10.60
C GLU A 272 11.83 25.88 11.40
N MET A 273 12.89 25.28 10.83
CA MET A 273 13.78 24.39 11.58
C MET A 273 14.37 25.15 12.77
N ARG A 274 13.82 24.91 13.96
CA ARG A 274 14.31 25.51 15.20
C ARG A 274 15.64 24.84 15.56
N PRO A 275 16.63 25.64 16.02
CA PRO A 275 17.92 25.11 16.44
C PRO A 275 17.81 24.10 17.59
#